data_AF-A0A6C0I453-F1
#
_entry.id   AF-A0A6C0I453-F1
#
_cell.length_a   1.000
_cell.length_b   1.000
_cell.length_c   1.000
_cell.angle_alpha   90.00
_cell.angle_beta   90.00
_cell.angle_gamma   90.00
#
_symmetry.space_group_name_H-M   'P 1'
#
loop_
_entity.id
_entity.type
_entity.pdbx_description
1 polymer ?
#
loop_
_entity_poly.entity_id
_entity_poly.type
_entity_poly.pdbx_seq_one_letter_code
_entity_poly.pdbx_strand_id
1 'polypeptide(L)' 'MRNIRDSCIQFFQNEDIRKEIRDIISPIVDIVYNELYVYLWVICFYNVFLFFILLANLVLILHLIKQAKD' A
#
# COMPACT_ATOMS: atom_id res chain seq x y z
N MET A 1 -9.62 -38.16 -17.53
CA MET A 1 -8.45 -37.37 -17.06
C MET A 1 -8.97 -36.36 -16.05
N ARG A 2 -8.60 -36.50 -14.77
CA ARG A 2 -9.10 -35.61 -13.71
C ARG A 2 -8.38 -34.27 -13.85
N ASN A 3 -9.12 -33.26 -14.29
CA ASN A 3 -8.61 -31.92 -14.43
C ASN A 3 -8.11 -31.43 -13.08
N ILE A 4 -6.86 -30.96 -13.04
CA ILE A 4 -6.21 -30.36 -11.87
C ILE A 4 -7.09 -29.21 -11.31
N ARG A 5 -7.89 -28.58 -12.18
CA ARG A 5 -8.91 -27.60 -11.85
C ARG A 5 -9.99 -28.12 -10.88
N ASP A 6 -10.49 -29.34 -11.04
CA ASP A 6 -11.51 -29.91 -10.14
C ASP A 6 -10.93 -30.25 -8.77
N SER A 7 -9.67 -30.72 -8.72
CA SER A 7 -8.96 -30.88 -7.45
C SER A 7 -8.72 -29.55 -6.76
N CYS A 8 -8.33 -28.48 -7.48
CA CYS A 8 -8.17 -27.14 -6.91
C CYS A 8 -9.48 -26.55 -6.38
N ILE A 9 -10.60 -26.77 -7.08
CA ILE A 9 -11.92 -26.30 -6.65
C ILE A 9 -12.38 -27.05 -5.40
N GLN A 10 -12.19 -28.37 -5.32
CA GLN A 10 -12.43 -29.15 -4.09
C GLN A 10 -11.50 -28.72 -2.94
N PHE A 11 -10.24 -28.40 -3.24
CA PHE A 11 -9.27 -27.92 -2.24
C PHE A 11 -9.70 -26.58 -1.63
N PHE A 12 -10.28 -25.69 -2.44
CA PHE A 12 -10.74 -24.37 -1.99
C PHE A 12 -12.10 -24.41 -1.29
N GLN A 13 -12.90 -25.45 -1.52
CA GLN A 13 -14.21 -25.68 -0.89
C GLN A 13 -14.12 -26.25 0.53
N ASN A 14 -12.99 -26.84 0.92
CA ASN A 14 -12.81 -27.37 2.26
C ASN A 14 -12.50 -26.24 3.25
N GLU A 15 -13.45 -25.95 4.15
CA GLU A 15 -13.31 -24.95 5.23
C GLU A 15 -12.06 -25.15 6.10
N ASP A 16 -11.62 -26.41 6.26
CA ASP A 16 -10.42 -26.75 7.04
C ASP A 16 -9.13 -26.22 6.39
N ILE A 17 -9.05 -26.24 5.06
CA ILE A 17 -7.88 -25.74 4.32
C ILE A 17 -7.84 -24.21 4.41
N ARG A 18 -8.98 -23.54 4.50
CA ARG A 18 -9.05 -22.09 4.69
C ARG A 18 -8.55 -21.67 6.08
N LYS A 19 -8.77 -22.50 7.10
CA LYS A 19 -8.19 -22.34 8.44
C LYS A 19 -6.68 -22.57 8.43
N GLU A 20 -6.21 -23.66 7.82
CA GLU A 20 -4.77 -23.94 7.71
C GLU A 20 -4.02 -22.88 6.89
N ILE A 21 -4.61 -22.44 5.77
CA ILE A 21 -4.07 -21.34 4.97
C ILE A 21 -4.00 -20.06 5.83
N ARG A 22 -5.02 -19.76 6.63
CA ARG A 22 -4.99 -18.58 7.52
C ARG A 22 -3.91 -18.68 8.59
N ASP A 23 -3.73 -19.86 9.18
CA ASP A 23 -2.70 -20.11 10.19
C ASP A 23 -1.27 -20.06 9.61
N ILE A 24 -1.08 -20.49 8.36
CA ILE A 24 0.20 -20.41 7.65
C ILE A 24 0.46 -18.98 7.13
N ILE A 25 -0.58 -18.29 6.65
CA ILE A 25 -0.47 -16.93 6.11
C ILE A 25 -0.28 -15.91 7.24
N SER A 26 -0.86 -16.10 8.43
CA SER A 26 -0.75 -15.16 9.55
C SER A 26 0.70 -14.73 9.89
N PRO A 27 1.67 -15.65 10.08
CA PRO A 27 3.05 -15.27 10.37
C PRO A 27 3.76 -14.62 9.18
N ILE A 28 3.42 -15.02 7.95
CA ILE A 28 3.98 -14.44 6.73
C ILE A 28 3.48 -13.00 6.56
N VAL A 29 2.19 -12.80 6.82
CA VAL A 29 1.53 -11.50 6.87
C VAL A 29 2.17 -10.64 7.93
N ASP A 30 2.43 -11.12 9.16
CA ASP A 30 3.09 -10.30 10.18
C ASP A 30 4.51 -9.86 9.80
N ILE A 31 5.31 -10.75 9.20
CA ILE A 31 6.67 -10.41 8.73
C ILE A 31 6.61 -9.37 7.59
N VAL A 32 5.75 -9.62 6.61
CA VAL A 32 5.55 -8.74 5.45
C VAL A 32 4.94 -7.41 5.86
N TYR A 33 4.00 -7.40 6.80
CA TYR A 33 3.40 -6.18 7.35
C TYR A 33 4.44 -5.37 8.10
N ASN A 34 5.33 -5.98 8.88
CA ASN A 34 6.36 -5.23 9.60
C ASN A 34 7.31 -4.50 8.63
N GLU A 35 7.77 -5.18 7.57
CA GLU A 35 8.60 -4.55 6.55
C GLU A 35 7.80 -3.52 5.73
N LEU A 36 6.62 -3.88 5.22
CA LEU A 36 5.76 -2.97 4.46
C LEU A 36 5.31 -1.75 5.26
N TYR A 37 5.12 -1.89 6.57
CA TYR A 37 4.70 -0.78 7.42
C TYR A 37 5.73 0.34 7.42
N VAL A 38 7.03 0.00 7.48
CA VAL A 38 8.11 0.99 7.37
C VAL A 38 8.07 1.66 6.00
N TYR A 39 7.88 0.90 4.91
CA TYR A 39 7.75 1.48 3.57
C TYR A 39 6.53 2.40 3.43
N LEU A 40 5.37 2.00 3.94
CA LEU A 40 4.15 2.80 3.94
C LEU A 40 4.36 4.10 4.73
N TRP A 41 5.00 4.02 5.89
CA TRP A 41 5.29 5.19 6.72
C TRP A 41 6.21 6.19 5.99
N VAL A 42 7.26 5.68 5.33
CA VAL A 42 8.17 6.51 4.50
C VAL A 42 7.43 7.13 3.32
N ILE A 43 6.57 6.39 2.62
CA ILE A 43 5.75 6.90 1.52
C ILE A 43 4.79 7.98 2.01
N CYS A 44 4.11 7.78 3.14
CA CYS A 44 3.23 8.76 3.73
C CYS A 44 3.99 10.04 4.12
N PHE A 45 5.15 9.90 4.78
CA PHE A 45 5.98 11.03 5.15
C PHE A 45 6.46 11.81 3.92
N TYR A 46 6.90 11.09 2.88
CA TYR A 46 7.31 11.69 1.61
C TYR A 46 6.18 12.46 0.91
N ASN A 47 4.97 11.90 0.90
CA ASN A 47 3.80 12.57 0.32
C ASN A 47 3.41 13.84 1.08
N VAL A 48 3.44 13.80 2.41
CA VAL A 48 3.18 14.98 3.25
C VAL A 48 4.22 16.07 2.96
N PHE A 49 5.49 15.71 2.88
CA PHE A 49 6.56 16.65 2.56
C PHE A 49 6.41 17.26 1.16
N LEU A 50 6.07 16.44 0.15
CA LEU A 50 5.77 16.90 -1.20
C LEU A 50 4.61 17.89 -1.22
N PHE A 51 3.55 17.62 -0.46
CA PHE A 51 2.40 18.51 -0.37
C PHE A 51 2.80 19.89 0.18
N PHE A 52 3.66 19.94 1.21
CA PHE A 52 4.19 21.21 1.72
C PHE A 52 5.04 21.95 0.69
N ILE A 53 5.92 21.25 -0.04
CA ILE A 53 6.73 21.86 -1.11
C ILE A 53 5.83 22.43 -2.21
N LEU A 54 4.79 21.70 -2.60
CA LEU A 54 3.84 22.15 -3.61
C LEU A 54 3.15 23.44 -3.18
N LEU A 55 2.68 23.51 -1.92
CA LEU A 55 2.09 24.71 -1.34
C LEU A 55 3.07 25.87 -1.31
N ALA A 56 4.32 25.63 -0.87
CA ALA A 56 5.35 26.66 -0.81
C ALA A 56 5.64 27.25 -2.20
N ASN A 57 5.74 26.40 -3.24
CA ASN A 57 5.91 26.85 -4.61
C ASN A 57 4.73 27.68 -5.11
N LEU A 58 3.50 27.25 -4.79
CA LEU A 58 2.29 27.98 -5.18
C LEU A 58 2.25 29.38 -4.54
N VAL A 59 2.57 29.46 -3.25
CA VAL A 59 2.66 30.76 -2.53
C VAL A 59 3.77 31.62 -3.11
N LEU A 60 4.95 31.05 -3.42
CA LEU A 60 6.08 31.77 -4.01
C LEU A 60 5.70 32.38 -5.37
N ILE A 61 5.05 31.60 -6.22
CA ILE A 61 4.60 32.06 -7.55
C ILE A 61 3.58 33.18 -7.41
N LEU A 62 2.59 33.05 -6.52
CA LEU A 62 1.62 34.11 -6.27
C LEU A 62 2.28 35.39 -5.76
N HIS A 63 3.29 35.27 -4.90
CA HIS A 63 4.05 36.42 -4.41
C HIS A 63 4.83 37.11 -5.53
N LEU A 64 5.50 36.33 -6.38
CA LEU A 64 6.25 36.85 -7.53
C LEU A 64 5.33 37.57 -8.52
N ILE A 65 4.17 36.99 -8.83
CA ILE A 65 3.18 37.61 -9.73
C ILE A 65 2.64 38.92 -9.13
N LYS A 66 2.43 38.97 -7.81
CA LYS A 66 2.03 40.20 -7.14
C LYS A 66 3.09 41.29 -7.26
N GLN A 67 4.35 40.95 -7.04
CA GLN A 67 5.46 41.91 -7.17
C GLN A 67 5.71 42.35 -8.62
N ALA A 68 5.46 41.50 -9.61
CA ALA A 68 5.63 41.84 -11.02
C ALA A 68 4.50 42.71 -11.61
N LYS A 69 3.41 42.88 -10.88
CA LYS A 69 2.24 43.67 -11.30
C LYS A 69 2.23 45.10 -10.74
N ASP A 70 2.99 45.35 -9.67
CA ASP A 70 3.34 46.69 -9.18
C ASP A 70 4.59 47.22 -9.90
#